data_AF-A0A660CK64-F1
#
_entry.id   AF-A0A660CK64-F1
#
_cell.length_a   1.000
_cell.length_b   1.000
_cell.length_c   1.000
_cell.angle_alpha   90.00
_cell.angle_beta   90.00
_cell.angle_gamma   90.00
#
_symmetry.space_group_name_H-M   'P 1'
#
loop_
_entity.id
_entity.type
_entity.pdbx_description
1 polymer ?
#
loop_
_entity_poly.entity_id
_entity_poly.type
_entity_poly.pdbx_seq_one_letter_code
_entity_poly.pdbx_strand_id
1 'polypeptide(L)'
;MSGYGVDPGDLSGLTSKLRGGANSLEEAAGKPPGAPEAGDITGVVQGLVGALSTSLAGVVEGCGAAGDAVESGREAYEEAEQKSRRDVADAGGEGR
;
A
#
# COMPACT_ATOMS: atom_id res chain seq x y z
N MET A 1 28.44 1.69 -7.36
CA MET A 1 27.29 0.79 -7.10
C MET A 1 26.51 1.43 -5.99
N SER A 2 25.29 1.90 -6.27
CA SER A 2 24.40 2.50 -5.26
C SER A 2 24.04 1.41 -4.24
N GLY A 3 24.20 1.66 -2.95
CA GLY A 3 24.03 0.69 -1.85
C GLY A 3 22.59 0.23 -1.59
N TYR A 4 21.74 0.26 -2.61
CA TYR A 4 20.33 -0.06 -2.52
C TYR A 4 20.08 -1.47 -3.09
N GLY A 5 19.62 -2.39 -2.24
CA GLY A 5 19.13 -3.71 -2.68
C GLY A 5 17.79 -3.65 -3.42
N VAL A 6 17.09 -2.52 -3.31
CA VAL A 6 15.84 -2.18 -4.00
C VAL A 6 15.86 -0.68 -4.30
N ASP A 7 15.47 -0.26 -5.50
CA ASP A 7 15.40 1.14 -5.89
C ASP A 7 14.28 1.88 -5.11
N PRO A 8 14.57 3.01 -4.42
CA PRO A 8 13.56 3.81 -3.73
C PRO A 8 12.41 4.28 -4.63
N GLY A 9 12.68 4.50 -5.93
CA GLY A 9 11.68 4.83 -6.94
C GLY A 9 10.68 3.70 -7.16
N ASP A 10 11.12 2.44 -7.08
CA ASP A 10 10.26 1.27 -7.22
C ASP A 10 9.33 1.10 -6.02
N LEU A 11 9.82 1.39 -4.80
CA LEU A 11 9.01 1.37 -3.57
C LEU A 11 7.92 2.44 -3.61
N SER A 12 8.28 3.67 -3.99
CA SER A 12 7.32 4.78 -4.17
C SER A 12 6.26 4.45 -5.23
N GLY A 13 6.67 3.82 -6.34
CA GLY A 13 5.74 3.34 -7.37
C GLY A 13 4.79 2.26 -6.87
N LEU A 14 5.25 1.37 -5.98
CA LEU A 14 4.41 0.32 -5.37
C LEU A 14 3.38 0.92 -4.41
N THR A 15 3.80 1.82 -3.52
CA THR A 15 2.93 2.53 -2.57
C THR A 15 1.83 3.31 -3.31
N SER A 16 2.20 4.02 -4.38
CA SER A 16 1.26 4.78 -5.21
C SER A 16 0.18 3.88 -5.83
N LYS A 17 0.57 2.71 -6.36
CA LYS A 17 -0.38 1.74 -6.92
C LYS A 17 -1.31 1.13 -5.87
N LEU A 18 -0.78 0.79 -4.70
CA LEU A 18 -1.56 0.24 -3.59
C LEU A 18 -2.60 1.25 -3.08
N ARG A 19 -2.18 2.50 -2.86
CA ARG A 19 -3.08 3.58 -2.42
C ARG A 19 -4.10 3.94 -3.50
N GLY A 20 -3.69 3.97 -4.76
CA GLY A 20 -4.59 4.18 -5.90
C GLY A 20 -5.67 3.09 -6.00
N GLY A 21 -5.26 1.82 -5.87
CA GLY A 21 -6.17 0.67 -5.85
C GLY A 21 -7.15 0.72 -4.67
N ALA A 22 -6.66 1.03 -3.46
CA ALA A 22 -7.49 1.21 -2.28
C ALA A 22 -8.56 2.30 -2.48
N ASN A 23 -8.18 3.47 -2.98
CA ASN A 23 -9.12 4.56 -3.29
C ASN A 23 -10.16 4.16 -4.35
N SER A 24 -9.77 3.45 -5.41
CA SER A 24 -10.72 2.99 -6.43
C SER A 24 -11.74 1.98 -5.88
N LEU A 25 -11.30 1.12 -4.96
CA LEU A 25 -12.20 0.20 -4.26
C LEU A 25 -13.13 0.92 -3.27
N GLU A 26 -12.64 1.92 -2.52
CA GLU A 26 -13.49 2.75 -1.67
C GLU A 26 -14.53 3.53 -2.48
N GLU A 27 -14.14 4.10 -3.62
CA GLU A 27 -15.06 4.81 -4.51
C GLU A 27 -16.14 3.88 -5.07
N ALA A 28 -15.77 2.65 -5.43
CA ALA A 28 -16.72 1.62 -5.85
C ALA A 28 -17.65 1.20 -4.70
N ALA A 29 -17.13 1.09 -3.47
CA ALA A 29 -17.94 0.78 -2.29
C ALA A 29 -18.92 1.90 -1.92
N GLY A 30 -18.56 3.16 -2.17
CA GLY A 30 -19.42 4.33 -1.95
C GLY A 30 -20.59 4.46 -2.93
N LYS A 31 -20.57 3.71 -4.05
CA LYS A 31 -21.67 3.61 -5.02
C LYS A 31 -22.11 2.16 -5.16
N PRO A 32 -22.69 1.55 -4.10
CA PRO A 32 -23.19 0.20 -4.23
C PRO A 32 -24.29 0.18 -5.31
N PRO A 33 -24.31 -0.84 -6.18
CA PRO A 33 -25.42 -1.00 -7.12
C PRO A 33 -26.72 -1.08 -6.34
N GLY A 34 -27.80 -0.56 -6.92
CA GLY A 34 -29.15 -0.66 -6.34
C GLY A 34 -29.50 -2.11 -6.01
N ALA A 35 -30.37 -2.30 -5.02
CA ALA A 35 -30.77 -3.63 -4.56
C ALA A 35 -31.14 -4.51 -5.77
N PRO A 36 -30.52 -5.69 -5.93
CA PRO A 36 -30.78 -6.55 -7.06
C PRO A 36 -32.23 -7.05 -7.00
N GLU A 37 -33.07 -6.66 -7.95
CA GLU A 37 -34.42 -7.21 -8.09
C GLU A 37 -34.34 -8.55 -8.81
N ALA A 38 -34.29 -9.63 -8.04
CA ALA A 38 -34.19 -10.99 -8.56
C ALA A 38 -35.40 -11.85 -8.16
N GLY A 39 -36.52 -11.24 -7.75
CA GLY A 39 -37.71 -11.96 -7.28
C GLY A 39 -37.42 -12.77 -6.02
N ASP A 40 -37.81 -14.04 -5.99
CA ASP A 40 -37.70 -14.92 -4.82
C ASP A 40 -36.25 -15.12 -4.32
N ILE A 41 -35.25 -14.92 -5.17
CA ILE A 41 -33.82 -15.05 -4.80
C ILE A 41 -33.17 -13.73 -4.35
N THR A 42 -33.92 -12.63 -4.31
CA THR A 42 -33.40 -11.29 -3.95
C THR A 42 -32.60 -11.29 -2.65
N GLY A 43 -33.08 -11.98 -1.61
CA GLY A 43 -32.36 -12.08 -0.34
C GLY A 43 -31.03 -12.83 -0.44
N VAL A 44 -30.96 -13.87 -1.28
CA VAL A 44 -29.72 -14.64 -1.52
C VAL A 44 -28.69 -13.78 -2.26
N VAL A 45 -29.12 -13.04 -3.28
CA VAL A 45 -28.25 -12.15 -4.05
C VAL A 45 -27.75 -11.00 -3.18
N GLN A 46 -28.61 -10.43 -2.34
CA GLN A 46 -28.20 -9.40 -1.36
C GLN A 46 -27.16 -9.93 -0.37
N GLY A 47 -27.32 -11.15 0.14
CA GLY A 47 -26.33 -11.80 1.02
C GLY A 47 -24.98 -11.98 0.34
N LEU A 48 -24.97 -12.41 -0.93
CA LEU A 48 -23.74 -12.56 -1.71
C LEU A 48 -23.05 -11.21 -1.97
N VAL A 49 -23.81 -10.19 -2.35
CA VAL A 49 -23.30 -8.83 -2.56
C VAL A 49 -22.74 -8.26 -1.26
N GLY A 50 -23.40 -8.48 -0.12
CA GLY A 50 -22.89 -8.08 1.20
C GLY A 50 -21.57 -8.75 1.54
N ALA A 51 -21.47 -10.08 1.36
CA ALA A 51 -20.24 -10.83 1.61
C ALA A 51 -19.09 -10.42 0.69
N LEU A 52 -19.38 -10.10 -0.58
CA LEU A 52 -18.42 -9.57 -1.54
C LEU A 52 -17.91 -8.20 -1.08
N SER A 53 -18.81 -7.28 -0.70
CA SER A 53 -18.44 -5.96 -0.19
C SER A 53 -17.57 -6.02 1.06
N THR A 54 -17.88 -6.91 2.01
CA THR A 54 -17.04 -7.13 3.20
C THR A 54 -15.66 -7.66 2.83
N SER A 55 -15.56 -8.59 1.87
CA SER A 55 -14.27 -9.11 1.41
C SER A 55 -13.44 -8.02 0.73
N LEU A 56 -14.07 -7.16 -0.06
CA LEU A 56 -13.40 -6.04 -0.74
C LEU A 56 -12.91 -4.99 0.27
N ALA A 57 -13.66 -4.70 1.34
CA ALA A 57 -13.20 -3.82 2.41
C ALA A 57 -11.91 -4.32 3.08
N GLY A 58 -11.82 -5.63 3.36
CA GLY A 58 -10.59 -6.22 3.90
C GLY A 58 -9.40 -6.16 2.93
N VAL A 59 -9.64 -6.25 1.62
CA VAL A 59 -8.60 -6.05 0.59
C VAL A 59 -8.10 -4.61 0.56
N VAL A 60 -8.99 -3.62 0.69
CA VAL A 60 -8.63 -2.20 0.76
C VAL A 60 -7.74 -1.92 1.98
N GLU A 61 -8.17 -2.37 3.16
CA GLU A 61 -7.39 -2.21 4.39
C GLU A 61 -6.02 -2.88 4.27
N GLY A 62 -5.96 -4.09 3.71
CA GLY A 62 -4.70 -4.80 3.47
C GLY A 62 -3.76 -4.06 2.51
N CYS A 63 -4.30 -3.49 1.43
CA CYS A 63 -3.53 -2.67 0.49
C CYS A 63 -3.00 -1.39 1.15
N GLY A 64 -3.81 -0.73 2.00
CA GLY A 64 -3.38 0.43 2.78
C GLY A 64 -2.22 0.09 3.71
N ALA A 65 -2.38 -0.96 4.52
CA ALA A 65 -1.35 -1.43 5.45
C ALA A 65 -0.05 -1.85 4.73
N ALA A 66 -0.16 -2.49 3.55
CA ALA A 66 1.00 -2.82 2.73
C ALA A 66 1.71 -1.56 2.20
N GLY A 67 0.95 -0.53 1.81
CA GLY A 67 1.50 0.76 1.41
C GLY A 67 2.27 1.45 2.54
N ASP A 68 1.69 1.45 3.75
CA ASP A 68 2.33 2.04 4.93
C ASP A 68 3.61 1.29 5.33
N ALA A 69 3.61 -0.05 5.21
CA ALA A 69 4.78 -0.86 5.47
C ALA A 69 5.92 -0.60 4.46
N VAL A 70 5.59 -0.41 3.18
CA VAL A 70 6.56 -0.05 2.14
C VAL A 70 7.15 1.33 2.41
N GLU A 71 6.33 2.31 2.78
CA GLU A 71 6.78 3.66 3.12
C GLU A 71 7.72 3.67 4.32
N SER A 72 7.33 2.98 5.40
CA SER A 72 8.18 2.85 6.60
C SER A 72 9.52 2.15 6.28
N GLY A 73 9.49 1.14 5.40
CA GLY A 73 10.71 0.51 4.90
C GLY A 73 11.62 1.49 4.16
N ARG A 74 11.05 2.33 3.29
CA ARG A 74 11.79 3.37 2.55
C ARG A 74 12.49 4.33 3.52
N GLU A 75 11.78 4.83 4.53
CA GLU A 75 12.34 5.75 5.55
C GLU A 75 13.54 5.11 6.28
N ALA A 76 13.41 3.84 6.71
CA ALA A 76 14.48 3.12 7.37
C ALA A 76 15.72 2.95 6.47
N TYR A 77 15.54 2.70 5.16
CA TYR A 77 16.64 2.64 4.21
C TYR A 77 17.33 4.00 4.04
N GLU A 78 16.57 5.08 3.93
CA GLU A 78 17.12 6.43 3.78
C GLU A 78 17.92 6.85 5.01
N GLU A 79 17.44 6.53 6.22
CA GLU A 79 18.18 6.78 7.46
C GLU A 79 19.49 5.98 7.54
N ALA A 80 19.45 4.70 7.17
CA ALA A 80 20.64 3.83 7.17
C ALA A 80 21.72 4.32 6.20
N GLU A 81 21.32 4.80 5.02
CA GLU A 81 22.22 5.38 4.02
C GLU A 81 22.81 6.70 4.52
N GLN A 82 22.02 7.60 5.10
CA GLN A 82 22.52 8.86 5.66
C GLN A 82 23.49 8.63 6.83
N LYS A 83 23.24 7.60 7.65
CA LYS A 83 24.16 7.21 8.72
C LYS A 83 25.46 6.67 8.14
N SER A 84 25.40 5.74 7.19
CA SER A 84 26.59 5.20 6.53
C SER A 84 27.43 6.29 5.86
N ARG A 85 26.79 7.27 5.19
CA ARG A 85 27.52 8.40 4.59
C ARG A 85 28.25 9.25 5.61
N ARG A 86 27.64 9.51 6.78
CA ARG A 86 28.28 10.23 7.89
C ARG A 86 29.47 9.45 8.44
N ASP A 87 29.26 8.17 8.74
CA ASP A 87 30.31 7.30 9.29
C ASP A 87 31.52 7.20 8.33
N VAL A 88 31.28 7.11 7.02
CA VAL A 88 32.34 7.13 6.00
C VAL A 88 33.03 8.50 5.89
N ALA A 89 32.28 9.61 5.99
CA ALA A 89 32.86 10.95 5.96
C ALA A 89 33.73 11.23 7.18
N ASP A 90 33.30 10.78 8.37
CA ASP A 90 34.05 10.91 9.62
C ASP A 90 35.32 10.05 9.58
N ALA A 91 35.22 8.78 9.17
CA ALA A 91 36.38 7.89 9.03
C ALA A 91 37.37 8.34 7.93
N GLY A 92 36.89 9.03 6.88
CA GLY A 92 37.74 9.63 5.85
C GLY A 92 38.39 10.95 6.25
N GLY A 93 37.87 11.62 7.29
CA GLY A 93 38.37 12.89 7.83
C GLY A 93 39.56 12.74 8.78
N GLU A 94 39.71 11.59 9.44
CA GLU A 94 40.78 11.31 10.42
C GLU A 94 42.16 11.02 9.79
N GLY A 95 42.31 11.20 8.47
CA GLY A 95 43.54 10.91 7.71
C GLY A 95 44.35 12.12 7.22
N ARG A 96 44.11 13.34 7.70
CA ARG A 96 44.89 14.54 7.33
C ARG A 96 45.42 15.32 8.52
#